data_AF-A0A6I3WR47-F1
#
_entry.id   AF-A0A6I3WR47-F1
#
_cell.length_a   1.000
_cell.length_b   1.000
_cell.length_c   1.000
_cell.angle_alpha   90.00
_cell.angle_beta   90.00
_cell.angle_gamma   90.00
#
_symmetry.space_group_name_H-M   'P 1'
#
loop_
_entity.id
_entity.type
_entity.pdbx_description
1 polymer ?
#
loop_
_entity_poly.entity_id
_entity_poly.type
_entity_poly.pdbx_seq_one_letter_code
_entity_poly.pdbx_strand_id
1 'polypeptide(L)'
;MAIQAKLTPLQESEARRLAAKSDKPKRAISEDEKATRRDRVVKAKDALARSVGTKGEQVAPARAALKTYLQRLNEPKQPDDAAFEVLIEAPFKVPPKKKTNDRRF
;
A
#
# COMPACT_ATOMS: atom_id res chain seq x y z
N MET A 1 50.51 -5.60 -4.73
CA MET A 1 49.58 -5.91 -3.63
C MET A 1 48.56 -4.77 -3.55
N ALA A 2 47.27 -5.06 -3.73
CA ALA A 2 46.24 -4.02 -3.73
C ALA A 2 45.89 -3.62 -2.30
N ILE A 3 46.01 -2.33 -2.00
CA ILE A 3 45.69 -1.74 -0.69
C ILE A 3 44.17 -1.71 -0.56
N GLN A 4 43.60 -2.63 0.21
CA GLN A 4 42.18 -2.64 0.55
C GLN A 4 41.86 -1.37 1.34
N ALA A 5 41.23 -0.40 0.67
CA ALA A 5 40.74 0.81 1.32
C ALA A 5 39.73 0.42 2.40
N LYS A 6 40.05 0.69 3.67
CA LYS A 6 39.13 0.46 4.79
C LYS A 6 37.90 1.33 4.57
N LEU A 7 36.73 0.70 4.41
CA LEU A 7 35.45 1.39 4.28
C LEU A 7 35.24 2.25 5.54
N THR A 8 34.69 3.45 5.37
CA THR A 8 34.29 4.27 6.51
C THR A 8 33.17 3.56 7.30
N PRO A 9 33.02 3.81 8.62
CA PRO A 9 31.99 3.13 9.43
C PRO A 9 30.57 3.25 8.86
N LEU A 10 30.27 4.37 8.18
CA LEU A 10 29.00 4.57 7.49
C LEU A 10 28.85 3.63 6.28
N GLN A 11 29.89 3.49 5.46
CA GLN A 11 29.90 2.59 4.31
C GLN A 11 29.82 1.11 4.73
N GLU A 12 30.46 0.73 5.84
CA GLU A 12 30.29 -0.62 6.40
C GLU A 12 28.84 -0.87 6.85
N SER A 13 28.20 0.12 7.49
CA SER A 13 26.79 0.01 7.91
C SER A 13 25.83 -0.11 6.73
N GLU A 14 26.12 0.60 5.63
CA GLU A 14 25.32 0.55 4.40
C GLU A 14 25.54 -0.75 3.65
N ALA A 15 26.78 -1.23 3.54
CA ALA A 15 27.11 -2.53 2.97
C ALA A 15 26.42 -3.67 3.74
N ARG A 16 26.42 -3.63 5.08
CA ARG A 16 25.67 -4.60 5.91
C ARG A 16 24.16 -4.52 5.67
N ARG A 17 23.60 -3.32 5.53
CA ARG A 17 22.17 -3.12 5.21
C ARG A 17 21.81 -3.61 3.80
N LEU A 18 22.68 -3.44 2.81
CA LEU A 18 22.49 -3.95 1.46
C LEU A 18 22.59 -5.48 1.42
N ALA A 19 23.58 -6.07 2.07
CA ALA A 19 23.75 -7.52 2.17
C ALA A 19 22.54 -8.18 2.87
N ALA A 20 22.01 -7.57 3.93
CA ALA A 20 20.81 -8.07 4.61
C ALA A 20 19.51 -7.93 3.77
N LYS A 21 19.51 -7.14 2.70
CA LYS A 21 18.37 -7.05 1.76
C LYS A 21 18.44 -8.12 0.67
N SER A 22 19.63 -8.54 0.25
CA SER A 22 19.82 -9.57 -0.78
C SER A 22 19.57 -10.98 -0.27
N ASP A 23 19.75 -11.24 1.02
CA ASP A 23 19.64 -12.57 1.63
C ASP A 23 18.23 -12.90 2.17
N LYS A 24 17.22 -12.08 1.83
CA LYS A 24 15.85 -12.37 2.25
C LYS A 24 15.29 -13.50 1.38
N PRO A 25 14.94 -14.67 1.97
CA PRO A 25 14.36 -15.76 1.20
C PRO A 25 13.08 -15.27 0.52
N LYS A 26 12.98 -15.48 -0.79
CA LYS A 26 11.76 -15.24 -1.55
C LYS A 26 10.68 -16.13 -0.95
N ARG A 27 9.73 -15.51 -0.23
CA ARG A 27 8.66 -16.23 0.45
C ARG A 27 7.92 -17.11 -0.56
N ALA A 28 7.85 -18.41 -0.30
CA ALA A 28 6.99 -19.31 -1.06
C ALA A 28 5.54 -18.98 -0.72
N ILE A 29 4.83 -18.39 -1.68
CA ILE A 29 3.43 -17.99 -1.53
C ILE A 29 2.58 -19.23 -1.77
N SER A 30 1.83 -19.69 -0.77
CA SER A 30 0.90 -20.82 -0.91
C SER A 30 -0.23 -20.49 -1.90
N GLU A 31 -0.87 -21.52 -2.46
CA GLU A 31 -2.00 -21.36 -3.41
C GLU A 31 -3.15 -20.54 -2.81
N ASP A 32 -3.43 -20.71 -1.52
CA ASP A 32 -4.48 -19.97 -0.79
C ASP A 32 -4.17 -18.47 -0.67
N GLU A 33 -2.90 -18.13 -0.45
CA GLU A 33 -2.44 -16.74 -0.48
C GLU A 33 -2.51 -16.15 -1.89
N LYS A 34 -2.37 -16.95 -2.95
CA LYS A 34 -2.55 -16.46 -4.33
C LYS A 34 -4.01 -16.17 -4.63
N ALA A 35 -4.95 -16.99 -4.15
CA ALA A 35 -6.38 -16.78 -4.35
C ALA A 35 -6.84 -15.48 -3.69
N THR A 36 -6.53 -15.30 -2.41
CA THR A 36 -6.84 -14.06 -1.67
C THR A 36 -6.22 -12.82 -2.33
N ARG A 37 -4.99 -12.90 -2.84
CA ARG A 37 -4.38 -11.79 -3.60
C ARG A 37 -5.13 -11.48 -4.88
N ARG A 38 -5.55 -12.49 -5.64
CA ARG A 38 -6.35 -12.29 -6.86
C ARG A 38 -7.66 -11.57 -6.53
N ASP A 39 -8.35 -11.99 -5.48
CA ASP A 39 -9.59 -11.36 -5.03
C ASP A 39 -9.37 -9.90 -4.63
N ARG A 40 -8.29 -9.61 -3.91
CA ARG A 40 -7.90 -8.22 -3.57
C ARG A 40 -7.56 -7.39 -4.80
N VAL A 41 -6.88 -7.96 -5.80
CA VAL A 41 -6.61 -7.26 -7.07
C VAL A 41 -7.90 -6.91 -7.79
N VAL A 42 -8.85 -7.84 -7.87
CA VAL A 42 -10.15 -7.62 -8.51
C VAL A 42 -10.90 -6.50 -7.78
N LYS A 43 -11.02 -6.58 -6.45
CA LYS A 43 -11.67 -5.54 -5.63
C LYS A 43 -11.00 -4.17 -5.79
N ALA A 44 -9.67 -4.10 -5.79
CA ALA A 44 -8.94 -2.84 -5.94
C ALA A 44 -9.13 -2.22 -7.35
N LYS A 45 -9.15 -3.05 -8.39
CA LYS A 45 -9.41 -2.60 -9.76
C LYS A 45 -10.85 -2.13 -9.94
N ASP A 46 -11.80 -2.84 -9.37
CA ASP A 46 -13.21 -2.44 -9.36
C ASP A 46 -13.41 -1.10 -8.62
N ALA A 47 -12.81 -0.95 -7.44
CA ALA A 47 -12.83 0.31 -6.70
C ALA A 47 -12.20 1.46 -7.51
N LEU A 48 -11.09 1.20 -8.22
CA LEU A 48 -10.48 2.18 -9.12
C LEU A 48 -11.41 2.56 -10.27
N ALA A 49 -12.12 1.60 -10.87
CA ALA A 49 -13.11 1.86 -11.92
C ALA A 49 -14.29 2.68 -11.40
N ARG A 50 -14.87 2.32 -10.25
CA ARG A 50 -15.92 3.10 -9.58
C ARG A 50 -15.47 4.50 -9.23
N SER A 51 -14.20 4.65 -8.83
CA SER A 51 -13.63 5.96 -8.48
C SER A 51 -13.66 6.95 -9.64
N VAL A 52 -13.67 6.50 -10.91
CA VAL A 52 -13.64 7.35 -12.11
C VAL A 52 -14.84 8.31 -12.16
N GLY A 53 -16.01 7.83 -11.75
CA GLY A 53 -17.23 8.64 -11.68
C GLY A 53 -17.37 9.44 -10.38
N THR A 54 -16.58 9.15 -9.35
CA THR A 54 -16.64 9.84 -8.06
C THR A 54 -15.81 11.12 -8.09
N LYS A 55 -16.40 12.21 -7.60
CA LYS A 55 -15.75 13.52 -7.54
C LYS A 55 -15.50 13.89 -6.07
N GLY A 56 -14.31 14.40 -5.77
CA GLY A 56 -13.93 14.82 -4.44
C GLY A 56 -12.41 14.96 -4.30
N GLU A 57 -11.96 15.88 -3.46
CA GLU A 57 -10.53 16.13 -3.21
C GLU A 57 -9.84 14.89 -2.62
N GLN A 58 -10.58 14.06 -1.90
CA GLN A 58 -10.13 12.79 -1.33
C GLN A 58 -9.93 11.65 -2.35
N VAL A 59 -10.47 11.79 -3.58
CA VAL A 59 -10.44 10.74 -4.61
C VAL A 59 -9.04 10.55 -5.17
N ALA A 60 -8.31 11.65 -5.43
CA ALA A 60 -6.95 11.60 -5.95
C ALA A 60 -5.96 10.87 -5.01
N PRO A 61 -5.86 11.23 -3.71
CA PRO A 61 -4.98 10.51 -2.77
C PRO A 61 -5.43 9.05 -2.56
N ALA A 62 -6.74 8.78 -2.56
CA ALA A 62 -7.25 7.41 -2.45
C ALA A 62 -6.85 6.51 -3.62
N ARG A 63 -6.93 7.02 -4.86
CA ARG A 63 -6.45 6.31 -6.04
C ARG A 63 -4.95 6.04 -5.97
N ALA A 64 -4.16 6.99 -5.47
CA ALA A 64 -2.72 6.82 -5.30
C ALA A 64 -2.40 5.74 -4.26
N ALA A 65 -3.13 5.71 -3.15
CA ALA A 65 -2.99 4.69 -2.12
C ALA A 65 -3.39 3.29 -2.62
N LEU A 66 -4.48 3.16 -3.39
CA LEU A 66 -4.87 1.90 -4.03
C LEU A 66 -3.84 1.39 -5.03
N LYS A 67 -3.25 2.28 -5.84
CA LYS A 67 -2.17 1.92 -6.78
C LYS A 67 -0.92 1.46 -6.03
N THR A 68 -0.56 2.14 -4.95
CA THR A 68 0.57 1.76 -4.10
C THR A 68 0.34 0.40 -3.45
N TYR A 69 -0.89 0.14 -2.99
CA TYR A 69 -1.28 -1.16 -2.46
C TYR A 69 -1.10 -2.29 -3.48
N LEU A 70 -1.56 -2.09 -4.72
CA LEU A 70 -1.38 -3.06 -5.80
C LEU A 70 0.09 -3.31 -6.16
N GLN A 71 0.92 -2.26 -6.19
CA GLN A 71 2.36 -2.39 -6.42
C GLN A 71 3.05 -3.19 -5.32
N ARG A 72 2.60 -3.01 -4.08
CA ARG A 72 3.18 -3.68 -2.91
C ARG A 72 2.52 -5.00 -2.59
N LEU A 73 1.54 -5.50 -3.34
CA LEU A 73 0.74 -6.68 -2.97
C LEU A 73 1.55 -7.96 -2.70
N ASN A 74 2.79 -8.02 -3.21
CA ASN A 74 3.71 -9.13 -2.99
C ASN A 74 4.67 -8.92 -1.80
N GLU A 75 4.60 -7.78 -1.11
CA GLU A 75 5.43 -7.49 0.04
C GLU A 75 4.94 -8.23 1.29
N PRO A 76 5.85 -8.63 2.19
CA PRO A 76 5.51 -9.37 3.41
C PRO A 76 4.56 -8.63 4.35
N LYS A 77 4.58 -7.29 4.29
CA LYS A 77 3.81 -6.40 5.18
C LYS A 77 2.62 -5.80 4.43
N GLN A 78 1.69 -6.66 4.04
CA GLN A 78 0.39 -6.19 3.54
C GLN A 78 -0.40 -5.52 4.66
N PRO A 79 -1.14 -4.44 4.39
CA PRO A 79 -2.19 -4.01 5.30
C PRO A 79 -3.23 -5.13 5.41
N ASP A 80 -3.78 -5.27 6.62
CA ASP A 80 -4.81 -6.24 6.98
C ASP A 80 -6.06 -6.09 6.09
N ASP A 81 -6.84 -7.16 5.95
CA ASP A 81 -8.04 -7.17 5.12
C ASP A 81 -9.02 -6.05 5.52
N ALA A 82 -9.16 -5.78 6.82
CA ALA A 82 -9.96 -4.67 7.32
C ALA A 82 -9.43 -3.30 6.84
N ALA A 83 -8.11 -3.11 6.81
CA ALA A 83 -7.50 -1.88 6.32
C ALA A 83 -7.64 -1.74 4.79
N PHE A 84 -7.61 -2.85 4.06
CA PHE A 84 -7.88 -2.87 2.62
C PHE A 84 -9.33 -2.51 2.30
N GLU A 85 -10.30 -3.05 3.04
CA GLU A 85 -11.72 -2.69 2.91
C GLU A 85 -11.96 -1.20 3.18
N VAL A 86 -11.36 -0.65 4.24
CA VAL A 86 -11.40 0.81 4.51
C VAL A 86 -10.80 1.61 3.36
N LEU A 87 -9.71 1.14 2.74
CA LEU A 87 -9.05 1.80 1.63
C LEU A 87 -9.92 1.85 0.35
N ILE A 88 -10.72 0.82 0.09
CA ILE A 88 -11.60 0.75 -1.09
C ILE A 88 -12.97 1.39 -0.86
N GLU A 89 -13.45 1.53 0.38
CA GLU A 89 -14.80 2.05 0.66
C GLU A 89 -14.80 3.49 1.18
N ALA A 90 -13.99 3.79 2.20
CA ALA A 90 -14.06 5.05 2.94
C ALA A 90 -13.85 6.31 2.08
N PRO A 91 -12.89 6.38 1.13
CA PRO A 91 -12.67 7.60 0.37
C PRO A 91 -13.69 7.83 -0.76
N PHE A 92 -14.41 6.81 -1.21
CA PHE A 92 -15.39 6.92 -2.30
C PHE A 92 -16.83 6.98 -1.80
N LYS A 93 -17.07 6.72 -0.51
CA LYS A 93 -18.35 7.00 0.12
C LYS A 93 -18.49 8.51 0.29
N VAL A 94 -19.56 9.08 -0.24
CA VAL A 94 -19.87 10.50 -0.03
C VAL A 94 -19.94 10.70 1.49
N PRO A 95 -19.09 11.54 2.10
CA PRO A 95 -19.16 11.78 3.54
C PRO A 95 -20.59 12.22 3.85
N PRO A 96 -21.23 11.66 4.90
CA PRO A 96 -22.57 12.07 5.27
C PRO A 96 -22.53 13.59 5.42
N LYS A 97 -23.32 14.31 4.60
CA LYS A 97 -23.44 15.76 4.67
C LYS A 97 -23.64 16.08 6.15
N LYS A 98 -22.65 16.72 6.79
CA LYS A 98 -22.85 17.24 8.15
C LYS A 98 -24.10 18.09 8.04
N LYS A 99 -25.19 17.67 8.68
CA LYS A 99 -26.32 18.56 8.94
C LYS A 99 -25.71 19.66 9.80
N THR A 100 -25.30 20.76 9.17
CA THR A 100 -25.06 22.01 9.87
C THR A 100 -26.37 22.27 10.59
N ASN A 101 -26.36 22.04 11.89
CA ASN A 101 -27.46 22.38 12.76
C ASN A 101 -27.42 23.90 12.84
N ASP A 102 -28.07 24.54 11.87
CA ASP A 102 -28.34 25.97 11.85
C ASP A 102 -29.39 26.25 12.92
N ARG A 103 -29.02 26.02 14.19
CA ARG A 103 -29.74 26.53 15.34
C ARG A 103 -29.29 27.97 15.52
N ARG A 104 -29.76 28.82 14.62
CA ARG A 104 -30.03 30.22 14.93
C ARG A 104 -31.16 30.23 15.96
N PHE A 105 -30.78 30.43 17.22
CA PHE A 105 -31.60 31.08 18.22
C PHE A 105 -30.74 32.18 18.83
#